data_AF-A0A9W9MVV4-F1
#
_entry.id   AF-A0A9W9MVV4-F1
#
_cell.length_a   1.000
_cell.length_b   1.000
_cell.length_c   1.000
_cell.angle_alpha   90.00
_cell.angle_beta   90.00
_cell.angle_gamma   90.00
#
_symmetry.space_group_name_H-M   'P 1'
#
loop_
_entity.id
_entity.type
_entity.pdbx_description
1 polymer ?
#
loop_
_entity_poly.entity_id
_entity_poly.type
_entity_poly.pdbx_seq_one_letter_code
_entity_poly.pdbx_strand_id
1 'polypeptide(L)'
;MTMLHTAGRTDQVGNEREESHPPALHHYLFRGLCAYHLLNYLLLHITMASGYGNNGGPGRCYPFWQEVLGCYVVNSGDGASGKKKCVPALDDYYECLHHRKEALRTMKMQAAYRKAEAAHPRENAPKAEQIRSLGLLGKEEEAANVLSQL
;
A
#
# COMPACT_ATOMS: atom_id res chain seq x y z
N MET A 1 -25.98 18.70 -61.16
CA MET A 1 -26.02 19.97 -61.92
C MET A 1 -25.55 21.07 -60.98
N THR A 2 -24.26 21.43 -61.03
CA THR A 2 -23.72 22.58 -61.80
C THR A 2 -23.99 23.92 -61.10
N MET A 3 -23.09 24.88 -60.95
CA MET A 3 -21.71 25.14 -61.38
C MET A 3 -21.33 26.49 -60.75
N LEU A 4 -20.04 26.68 -60.41
CA LEU A 4 -19.28 27.94 -60.55
C LEU A 4 -19.67 29.14 -59.63
N HIS A 5 -18.80 30.08 -59.21
CA HIS A 5 -17.61 30.66 -59.82
C HIS A 5 -16.82 31.50 -58.77
N THR A 6 -15.52 31.67 -59.04
CA THR A 6 -14.67 32.88 -58.89
C THR A 6 -14.13 33.36 -57.55
N ALA A 7 -12.78 33.33 -57.49
CA ALA A 7 -11.82 34.43 -57.20
C ALA A 7 -11.93 35.12 -55.82
N GLY A 8 -10.88 35.37 -55.05
CA GLY A 8 -9.44 35.36 -55.30
C GLY A 8 -8.85 36.48 -54.43
N ARG A 9 -7.80 36.23 -53.66
CA ARG A 9 -6.80 37.25 -53.29
C ARG A 9 -5.52 36.58 -52.83
N THR A 10 -4.54 36.68 -53.72
CA THR A 10 -3.11 36.63 -53.48
C THR A 10 -2.70 37.62 -52.40
N ASP A 11 -1.66 37.31 -51.63
CA ASP A 11 -0.49 38.20 -51.55
C ASP A 11 0.76 37.36 -51.28
N GLN A 12 1.70 37.53 -52.21
CA GLN A 12 3.03 36.96 -52.30
C GLN A 12 3.99 37.88 -51.55
N VAL A 13 4.89 37.36 -50.70
CA VAL A 13 6.25 37.91 -50.55
C VAL A 13 7.20 36.78 -50.15
N GLY A 14 8.26 36.59 -50.94
CA GLY A 14 9.50 35.95 -50.46
C GLY A 14 9.89 34.61 -51.08
N ASN A 15 10.30 34.64 -52.35
CA ASN A 15 11.14 33.63 -52.99
C ASN A 15 12.54 33.65 -52.36
N GLU A 16 13.06 32.51 -51.88
CA GLU A 16 14.44 32.04 -52.18
C GLU A 16 14.47 30.50 -52.16
N ARG A 17 14.96 29.94 -53.26
CA ARG A 17 15.20 28.52 -53.51
C ARG A 17 16.68 28.28 -53.24
N GLU A 18 17.01 27.53 -52.18
CA GLU A 18 18.36 26.99 -51.96
C GLU A 18 18.20 25.58 -51.37
N GLU A 19 18.17 24.58 -52.24
CA GLU A 19 19.30 23.71 -52.59
C GLU A 19 19.49 22.57 -51.59
N SER A 20 19.21 21.38 -52.11
CA SER A 20 19.45 20.04 -51.60
C SER A 20 20.65 19.87 -50.65
N HIS A 21 20.40 19.33 -49.45
CA HIS A 21 21.18 18.24 -48.82
C HIS A 21 20.35 17.60 -47.69
N PRO A 22 20.33 16.26 -47.53
CA PRO A 22 19.61 15.59 -46.45
C PRO A 22 20.52 15.35 -45.23
N PRO A 23 20.26 15.94 -44.05
CA PRO A 23 20.82 15.43 -42.82
C PRO A 23 19.78 14.56 -42.07
N ALA A 24 20.00 13.25 -42.17
CA ALA A 24 19.82 12.28 -41.09
C ALA A 24 18.43 12.21 -40.39
N LEU A 25 17.50 11.50 -41.04
CA LEU A 25 16.38 10.78 -40.39
C LEU A 25 16.82 9.91 -39.18
N HIS A 26 18.11 9.58 -39.08
CA HIS A 26 18.69 8.77 -38.01
C HIS A 26 18.67 9.46 -36.63
N HIS A 27 18.79 10.80 -36.57
CA HIS A 27 18.83 11.53 -35.29
C HIS A 27 17.45 11.62 -34.60
N TYR A 28 16.36 11.73 -35.39
CA TYR A 28 15.00 11.76 -34.85
C TYR A 28 14.54 10.37 -34.37
N LEU A 29 14.90 9.30 -35.08
CA LEU A 29 14.63 7.93 -34.65
C LEU A 29 15.42 7.55 -33.39
N PHE A 30 16.69 7.94 -33.27
CA PHE A 30 17.48 7.67 -32.06
C PHE A 30 17.00 8.45 -30.82
N ARG A 31 16.62 9.73 -30.97
CA ARG A 31 16.02 10.49 -29.86
C ARG A 31 14.65 9.95 -29.45
N GLY A 32 13.84 9.52 -30.41
CA GLY A 32 12.55 8.87 -30.18
C GLY A 32 12.69 7.54 -29.44
N LEU A 33 13.61 6.67 -29.88
CA LEU A 33 13.90 5.39 -29.22
C LEU A 33 14.44 5.60 -27.80
N CYS A 34 15.35 6.54 -27.57
CA CYS A 34 15.89 6.81 -26.23
C CYS A 34 14.81 7.33 -25.26
N ALA A 35 13.92 8.22 -25.70
CA ALA A 35 12.82 8.73 -24.87
C ALA A 35 11.79 7.63 -24.57
N TYR A 36 11.45 6.80 -25.56
CA TYR A 36 10.55 5.65 -25.37
C TYR A 36 11.17 4.59 -24.44
N HIS A 37 12.46 4.31 -24.56
CA HIS A 37 13.16 3.33 -23.72
C HIS A 37 13.29 3.82 -22.27
N LEU A 38 13.50 5.11 -22.03
CA LEU A 38 13.53 5.73 -20.70
C LEU A 38 12.14 5.78 -20.03
N LEU A 39 11.08 6.09 -20.78
CA LEU A 39 9.69 6.04 -20.28
C LEU A 39 9.25 4.60 -19.96
N ASN A 40 9.63 3.64 -20.80
CA ASN A 40 9.32 2.23 -20.57
C ASN A 40 10.16 1.65 -19.41
N TYR A 41 11.42 2.08 -19.23
CA TYR A 41 12.21 1.73 -18.04
C TYR A 41 11.59 2.29 -16.75
N LEU A 42 11.11 3.54 -16.75
CA LEU A 42 10.50 4.15 -15.56
C LEU A 42 9.15 3.50 -15.18
N LEU A 43 8.36 3.05 -16.16
CA LEU A 43 7.14 2.27 -15.96
C LEU A 43 7.41 0.80 -15.59
N LEU A 44 8.54 0.23 -16.01
CA LEU A 44 8.95 -1.14 -15.71
C LEU A 44 9.68 -1.28 -14.34
N HIS A 45 10.20 -0.18 -13.78
CA HIS A 45 10.98 -0.19 -12.53
C HIS A 45 10.20 0.11 -11.24
N ILE A 46 8.91 0.44 -11.31
CA ILE A 46 8.02 0.31 -10.14
C ILE A 46 7.50 -1.12 -10.17
N THR A 47 8.39 -2.07 -9.91
CA THR A 47 7.97 -3.42 -9.50
C THR A 47 7.06 -3.24 -8.30
N MET A 48 5.84 -3.73 -8.42
CA MET A 48 4.83 -3.67 -7.39
C MET A 48 5.40 -4.21 -6.08
N ALA A 49 5.82 -3.34 -5.17
CA ALA A 49 6.19 -3.67 -3.80
C ALA A 49 4.96 -4.14 -2.99
N SER A 50 3.96 -4.74 -3.65
CA SER A 50 2.61 -5.08 -3.21
C SER A 50 2.54 -6.15 -2.12
N GLY A 51 3.67 -6.53 -1.54
CA GLY A 51 3.75 -7.55 -0.49
C GLY A 51 4.92 -7.42 0.50
N TYR A 52 5.79 -6.41 0.37
CA TYR A 52 6.97 -6.29 1.24
C TYR A 52 6.70 -5.36 2.42
N GLY A 53 7.14 -5.76 3.61
CA GLY A 53 7.11 -4.96 4.83
C GLY A 53 8.38 -4.11 5.00
N ASN A 54 8.38 -3.27 6.03
CA ASN A 54 9.47 -2.32 6.33
C ASN A 54 10.85 -2.98 6.49
N ASN A 55 10.90 -4.27 6.81
CA ASN A 55 12.15 -5.03 7.00
C ASN A 55 12.59 -5.78 5.73
N GLY A 56 11.98 -5.52 4.57
CA GLY A 56 12.29 -6.19 3.30
C GLY A 56 11.76 -7.62 3.16
N GLY A 57 11.19 -8.20 4.22
CA GLY A 57 10.47 -9.47 4.20
C GLY A 57 8.97 -9.30 3.84
N PRO A 58 8.18 -10.38 3.82
CA PRO A 58 6.74 -10.28 3.61
C PRO A 58 6.09 -9.39 4.68
N GLY A 59 5.13 -8.55 4.26
CA GLY A 59 4.38 -7.67 5.16
C GLY A 59 3.52 -8.46 6.16
N ARG A 60 3.14 -7.83 7.27
CA ARG A 60 2.35 -8.47 8.35
C ARG A 60 1.09 -9.19 7.86
N CYS A 61 0.37 -8.58 6.92
CA CYS A 61 -0.88 -9.11 6.36
C CYS A 61 -0.72 -9.78 5.00
N TYR A 62 0.53 -10.05 4.57
CA TYR A 62 0.80 -10.69 3.29
C TYR A 62 0.20 -12.10 3.16
N PRO A 63 0.21 -12.97 4.20
CA PRO A 63 -0.43 -14.29 4.11
C PRO A 63 -1.93 -14.19 3.81
N PHE A 64 -2.65 -13.29 4.47
CA PHE A 64 -4.08 -13.06 4.18
C PHE A 64 -4.32 -12.53 2.77
N TRP A 65 -3.41 -11.71 2.26
CA TRP A 65 -3.49 -11.26 0.87
C TRP A 65 -3.29 -12.41 -0.14
N GLN A 66 -2.40 -13.36 0.16
CA GLN A 66 -2.23 -14.56 -0.66
C GLN A 66 -3.51 -15.41 -0.72
N GLU A 67 -4.24 -15.53 0.40
CA GLU A 67 -5.54 -16.23 0.43
C GLU A 67 -6.59 -15.52 -0.45
N VAL A 68 -6.65 -14.18 -0.42
CA VAL A 68 -7.54 -13.40 -1.29
C VAL A 68 -7.21 -13.63 -2.77
N LEU A 69 -5.92 -13.56 -3.12
CA LEU A 69 -5.46 -13.81 -4.48
C LEU A 69 -5.76 -15.26 -4.91
N GLY A 70 -5.48 -16.23 -4.05
CA GLY A 70 -5.79 -17.64 -4.29
C GLY A 70 -7.27 -17.85 -4.55
N CYS A 71 -8.14 -17.27 -3.73
CA CYS A 71 -9.58 -17.35 -3.92
C CYS A 71 -10.05 -16.71 -5.24
N TYR A 72 -9.51 -15.54 -5.60
CA TYR A 72 -9.82 -14.88 -6.87
C TYR A 72 -9.38 -15.69 -8.09
N VAL A 73 -8.21 -16.35 -8.03
CA VAL A 73 -7.72 -17.21 -9.11
C VAL A 73 -8.64 -18.42 -9.28
N VAL A 74 -8.99 -19.10 -8.18
CA VAL A 74 -9.87 -20.28 -8.22
C VAL A 74 -11.27 -19.95 -8.74
N ASN A 75 -11.80 -18.76 -8.44
CA ASN A 75 -13.15 -18.34 -8.86
C ASN A 75 -13.16 -17.44 -10.11
N SER A 76 -12.06 -17.38 -10.86
CA SER A 76 -11.93 -16.50 -12.02
C SER A 76 -12.91 -16.81 -13.16
N GLY A 77 -13.33 -18.07 -13.29
CA GLY A 77 -14.27 -18.53 -14.33
C GLY A 77 -15.68 -17.91 -14.24
N ASP A 78 -16.11 -17.51 -13.05
CA ASP A 78 -17.43 -16.91 -12.82
C ASP A 78 -17.42 -15.37 -12.96
N GLY A 79 -16.27 -14.77 -13.33
CA GLY A 79 -16.14 -13.32 -13.47
C GLY A 79 -16.44 -12.57 -12.17
N ALA A 80 -17.31 -11.56 -12.23
CA ALA A 80 -17.59 -10.68 -11.09
C ALA A 80 -18.35 -11.39 -9.94
N SER A 81 -19.14 -12.43 -10.22
CA SER A 81 -19.84 -13.19 -9.19
C SER A 81 -18.88 -14.12 -8.44
N GLY A 82 -17.84 -14.62 -9.10
CA GLY A 82 -16.76 -15.41 -8.49
C GLY A 82 -16.00 -14.63 -7.41
N LYS A 83 -15.70 -13.36 -7.65
CA LYS A 83 -15.03 -12.49 -6.66
C LYS A 83 -15.83 -12.32 -5.37
N LYS A 84 -17.17 -12.28 -5.45
CA LYS A 84 -18.04 -12.15 -4.28
C LYS A 84 -17.96 -13.35 -3.34
N LYS A 85 -17.59 -14.54 -3.85
CA LYS A 85 -17.38 -15.74 -3.02
C LYS A 85 -16.19 -15.59 -2.07
N CYS A 86 -15.26 -14.68 -2.39
CA CYS A 86 -14.02 -14.45 -1.63
C CYS A 86 -14.15 -13.35 -0.57
N VAL A 87 -15.37 -12.87 -0.30
CA VAL A 87 -15.62 -11.89 0.78
C VAL A 87 -15.07 -12.34 2.13
N PRO A 88 -15.17 -13.61 2.56
CA PRO A 88 -14.57 -14.03 3.84
C PRO A 88 -13.05 -13.83 3.90
N ALA A 89 -12.31 -14.24 2.86
CA ALA A 89 -10.86 -14.02 2.79
C ALA A 89 -10.51 -12.52 2.73
N LEU A 90 -11.34 -11.74 2.01
CA LEU A 90 -11.17 -10.29 1.92
C LEU A 90 -11.42 -9.61 3.28
N ASP A 91 -12.43 -10.04 4.02
CA ASP A 91 -12.74 -9.56 5.36
C ASP A 91 -11.59 -9.83 6.33
N ASP A 92 -10.94 -10.99 6.25
CA ASP A 92 -9.79 -11.33 7.09
C ASP A 92 -8.57 -10.47 6.75
N TYR A 93 -8.33 -10.19 5.46
CA TYR A 93 -7.29 -9.25 5.04
C TYR A 93 -7.56 -7.83 5.59
N TYR A 94 -8.79 -7.33 5.49
CA TYR A 94 -9.16 -6.02 6.03
C TYR A 94 -9.13 -5.97 7.56
N GLU A 95 -9.48 -7.07 8.22
CA GLU A 95 -9.32 -7.23 9.66
C GLU A 95 -7.85 -7.09 10.04
N CYS A 96 -6.94 -7.82 9.40
CA CYS A 96 -5.51 -7.73 9.70
C CYS A 96 -4.96 -6.31 9.51
N LEU A 97 -5.43 -5.57 8.50
CA LEU A 97 -4.96 -4.21 8.24
C LEU A 97 -5.43 -3.18 9.27
N HIS A 98 -6.67 -3.31 9.77
CA HIS A 98 -7.33 -2.25 10.53
C HIS A 98 -7.72 -2.65 11.97
N HIS A 99 -7.63 -3.94 12.28
CA HIS A 99 -7.98 -4.56 13.56
C HIS A 99 -9.30 -4.07 14.17
N ARG A 100 -10.31 -3.74 13.34
CA ARG A 100 -11.58 -3.18 13.83
C ARG A 100 -12.33 -4.15 14.74
N LYS A 101 -12.40 -5.43 14.34
CA LYS A 101 -13.10 -6.47 15.11
C LYS A 101 -12.40 -6.69 16.45
N GLU A 102 -11.07 -6.77 16.44
CA GLU A 102 -10.27 -6.95 17.66
C GLU A 102 -10.32 -5.73 18.60
N ALA A 103 -10.25 -4.51 18.06
CA ALA A 103 -10.37 -3.29 18.86
C ALA A 103 -11.73 -3.24 19.61
N LEU A 104 -12.82 -3.54 18.90
CA LEU A 104 -14.16 -3.59 19.52
C LEU A 104 -14.26 -4.71 20.56
N ARG A 105 -13.68 -5.88 20.29
CA ARG A 105 -13.68 -7.01 21.21
C ARG A 105 -12.89 -6.67 22.48
N THR A 106 -11.69 -6.14 22.34
CA THR A 106 -10.84 -5.70 23.45
C THR A 106 -11.54 -4.62 24.29
N MET A 107 -12.18 -3.62 23.66
CA MET A 107 -12.95 -2.60 24.39
C MET A 107 -14.08 -3.22 25.23
N LYS A 108 -14.84 -4.17 24.67
CA LYS A 108 -15.91 -4.87 25.40
C LYS A 108 -15.36 -5.70 26.55
N MET A 109 -14.27 -6.45 26.32
CA MET A 109 -13.63 -7.26 27.35
C MET A 109 -13.07 -6.40 28.49
N GLN A 110 -12.40 -5.29 28.17
CA GLN A 110 -11.89 -4.35 29.16
C GLN A 110 -13.01 -3.69 29.97
N ALA A 111 -14.13 -3.33 29.34
CA ALA A 111 -15.28 -2.79 30.04
C ALA A 111 -15.89 -3.81 31.02
N ALA A 112 -16.03 -5.07 30.60
CA ALA A 112 -16.50 -6.16 31.46
C ALA A 112 -15.51 -6.43 32.61
N TYR A 113 -14.21 -6.43 32.31
CA TYR A 113 -13.15 -6.63 33.30
C TYR A 113 -13.17 -5.54 34.38
N ARG A 114 -13.21 -4.25 33.98
CA ARG A 114 -13.31 -3.13 34.93
C ARG A 114 -14.58 -3.19 35.79
N LYS A 115 -15.71 -3.62 35.21
CA LYS A 115 -16.96 -3.82 35.96
C LYS A 115 -16.81 -4.94 37.00
N ALA A 116 -16.14 -6.03 36.64
CA ALA A 116 -15.87 -7.15 37.55
C ALA A 116 -14.90 -6.75 38.67
N GLU A 117 -13.83 -6.01 38.37
CA GLU A 117 -12.89 -5.50 39.39
C GLU A 117 -13.56 -4.54 40.38
N ALA A 118 -14.50 -3.70 39.92
CA ALA A 118 -15.27 -2.83 40.80
C ALA A 118 -16.23 -3.61 41.72
N ALA A 119 -16.72 -4.77 41.27
CA ALA A 119 -17.60 -5.64 42.07
C ALA A 119 -16.81 -6.54 43.04
N HIS A 120 -15.62 -6.96 42.65
CA HIS A 120 -14.73 -7.83 43.43
C HIS A 120 -13.30 -7.29 43.36
N PRO A 121 -12.87 -6.48 44.35
CA PRO A 121 -11.53 -5.93 44.39
C PRO A 121 -10.50 -7.07 44.37
N ARG A 122 -9.58 -7.03 43.39
CA ARG A 122 -8.47 -7.98 43.35
C ARG A 122 -7.49 -7.67 44.48
N GLU A 123 -7.34 -8.60 45.43
CA GLU A 123 -6.33 -8.51 46.50
C GLU A 123 -4.89 -8.64 45.95
N ASN A 124 -4.72 -9.35 44.83
CA ASN A 124 -3.43 -9.64 44.19
C ASN A 124 -3.22 -8.81 42.90
N ALA A 125 -3.30 -7.49 43.02
CA ALA A 125 -2.87 -6.59 41.93
C ALA A 125 -1.33 -6.51 41.90
N PRO A 126 -0.68 -6.63 40.72
CA PRO A 126 0.77 -6.57 40.64
C PRO A 126 1.26 -5.17 41.06
N LYS A 127 2.14 -5.13 42.07
CA LYS A 127 2.79 -3.88 42.51
C LYS A 127 3.75 -3.39 41.42
N ALA A 128 3.93 -2.07 41.31
CA ALA A 128 4.81 -1.45 40.32
C ALA A 128 6.25 -2.02 40.34
N GLU A 129 6.74 -2.37 41.53
CA GLU A 129 8.03 -3.01 41.76
C GLU A 129 8.14 -4.38 41.09
N GLN A 130 7.08 -5.20 41.18
CA GLN A 130 7.02 -6.54 40.60
C GLN A 130 6.94 -6.52 39.06
N ILE A 131 6.35 -5.46 38.48
CA ILE A 131 6.33 -5.24 37.03
C ILE A 131 7.72 -4.85 36.52
N ARG A 132 8.44 -3.99 37.25
CA ARG A 132 9.80 -3.53 36.90
C ARG A 132 10.84 -4.63 37.03
N SER A 133 10.72 -5.50 38.04
CA SER A 133 11.58 -6.67 38.18
C SER A 133 11.18 -7.81 37.24
N LEU A 134 10.18 -7.63 36.36
CA LEU A 134 9.61 -8.69 35.51
C LEU A 134 9.23 -9.97 36.30
N GLY A 135 8.96 -9.83 37.60
CA GLY A 135 8.68 -10.95 38.51
C GLY A 135 9.91 -11.74 39.00
N LEU A 136 11.13 -11.23 38.83
CA LEU A 136 12.35 -11.86 39.35
C LEU A 136 12.40 -11.77 40.89
N LEU A 137 12.44 -12.94 41.54
CA LEU A 137 12.59 -13.07 42.99
C LEU A 137 13.98 -12.59 43.42
N GLY A 138 14.05 -11.77 44.47
CA GLY A 138 15.31 -11.28 45.06
C GLY A 138 15.91 -10.03 44.41
N LYS A 139 15.20 -9.37 43.48
CA LYS A 139 15.61 -8.10 42.86
C LYS A 139 14.85 -6.86 43.37
N GLU A 140 14.25 -6.99 44.55
CA GLU A 140 13.43 -5.94 45.18
C GLU A 140 14.25 -4.67 45.43
N GLU A 141 15.48 -4.78 45.94
CA GLU A 141 16.37 -3.62 46.13
C GLU A 141 16.73 -2.90 44.81
N GLU A 142 16.98 -3.66 43.74
CA GLU A 142 17.29 -3.10 42.42
C GLU A 142 16.07 -2.33 41.88
N ALA A 143 14.87 -2.89 42.03
CA ALA A 143 13.63 -2.24 41.64
C ALA A 143 13.31 -1.00 42.49
N ALA A 144 13.58 -1.04 43.80
CA ALA A 144 13.42 0.08 44.73
C ALA A 144 14.40 1.23 44.42
N ASN A 145 15.65 0.92 44.09
CA ASN A 145 16.65 1.92 43.69
C ASN A 145 16.28 2.64 42.38
N VAL A 146 15.70 1.92 41.41
CA VAL A 146 15.20 2.54 40.17
C VAL A 146 13.93 3.36 40.41
N LEU A 147 13.16 3.07 41.46
CA LEU A 147 11.99 3.87 41.86
C LEU A 147 12.36 5.16 42.58
N SER A 148 13.41 5.17 43.40
CA SER A 148 13.84 6.36 44.16
C SER A 148 14.57 7.41 43.31
N GLN A 149 14.94 7.07 42.07
CA GLN A 149 15.65 7.93 41.13
C GLN A 149 14.74 8.69 40.14
N LEU A 150 13.41 8.48 40.22
CA LEU A 150 12.38 9.17 39.43
C LEU A 150 11.69 10.24 40.28
#